data_AF-A0A661M363-F1
#
_entry.id   AF-A0A661M363-F1
#
_cell.length_a   1.000
_cell.length_b   1.000
_cell.length_c   1.000
_cell.angle_alpha   90.00
_cell.angle_beta   90.00
_cell.angle_gamma   90.00
#
_symmetry.space_group_name_H-M   'P 1'
#
loop_
_entity.id
_entity.type
_entity.pdbx_description
1 polymer ?
#
loop_
_entity_poly.entity_id
_entity_poly.type
_entity_poly.pdbx_seq_one_letter_code
_entity_poly.pdbx_strand_id
1 'polypeptide(L)'
;MKPRRADAFQAHGTREEIRLLFGTLSRDTGRKGQFTAGAHTRVVLSPFTAKGLARALERILEQATPAGEEVPPQAAAHVSPNGSLIPNEQEKLIRLVQDLGVDFGVERSFKMAPGRLLPDRLLLAVNTRDAAPERLVQICREIGMPVEQGRLFRERLDEADTVGLGIEQSYKTATYKVYLEFWEKVKKLVGSNPDRREPLLLHLGFKWDAHDPQKAAMARYMTHPMLSTPGILKRVASILQGPGARVSLETARAVIRLAARRARNQRFIYLEVGEQGNPRRSFDVNLYKAALPLKELHPLLSGVRRAFGIPKDGFEAMFEQAGERIFGHLSAGVDRQDKDFWTISYEIRARPGV
;
A
#
# COMPACT_ATOMS: atom_id res chain seq x y z
N MET A 1 48.69 18.36 -5.25
CA MET A 1 47.76 18.41 -4.10
C MET A 1 46.90 17.15 -4.13
N LYS A 2 47.08 16.19 -3.21
CA LYS A 2 46.27 14.94 -3.23
C LYS A 2 44.81 15.30 -2.89
N PRO A 3 43.80 14.85 -3.66
CA PRO A 3 42.41 15.11 -3.31
C PRO A 3 42.11 14.44 -1.97
N ARG A 4 41.64 15.23 -1.00
CA ARG A 4 41.11 14.67 0.25
C ARG A 4 39.91 13.79 -0.11
N ARG A 5 39.97 12.50 0.25
CA ARG A 5 38.86 11.56 0.04
C ARG A 5 37.72 11.99 0.96
N ALA A 6 36.57 12.35 0.38
CA ALA A 6 35.37 12.61 1.16
C ALA A 6 34.86 11.30 1.76
N ASP A 7 34.53 11.31 3.05
CA ASP A 7 33.91 10.19 3.77
C ASP A 7 32.45 10.48 4.16
N ALA A 8 31.94 11.66 3.77
CA ALA A 8 30.57 12.08 3.99
C ALA A 8 29.96 12.66 2.70
N PHE A 9 28.69 12.32 2.48
CA PHE A 9 27.91 12.76 1.33
C PHE A 9 26.51 13.20 1.76
N GLN A 10 26.04 14.31 1.20
CA GLN A 10 24.68 14.77 1.37
C GLN A 10 24.14 15.31 0.04
N ALA A 11 22.90 14.92 -0.31
CA ALA A 11 22.19 15.46 -1.45
C ALA A 11 21.01 16.31 -0.97
N HIS A 12 20.88 17.51 -1.51
CA HIS A 12 19.75 18.42 -1.29
C HIS A 12 19.13 18.79 -2.63
N GLY A 13 17.81 18.96 -2.70
CA GLY A 13 17.13 19.26 -3.95
C GLY A 13 15.99 20.26 -3.80
N THR A 14 15.88 21.17 -4.78
CA THR A 14 14.73 22.04 -5.02
C THR A 14 14.15 21.74 -6.41
N ARG A 15 13.07 22.44 -6.80
CA ARG A 15 12.51 22.32 -8.16
C ARG A 15 13.46 22.81 -9.25
N GLU A 16 14.46 23.63 -8.89
CA GLU A 16 15.34 24.32 -9.83
C GLU A 16 16.75 23.74 -9.87
N GLU A 17 17.22 23.15 -8.76
CA GLU A 17 18.59 22.63 -8.65
C GLU A 17 18.70 21.44 -7.69
N ILE A 18 19.69 20.59 -7.95
CA ILE A 18 20.14 19.52 -7.06
C ILE A 18 21.57 19.82 -6.64
N ARG A 19 21.83 19.84 -5.33
CA ARG A 19 23.13 20.11 -4.73
C ARG A 19 23.68 18.84 -4.12
N LEU A 20 24.86 18.43 -4.56
CA LEU A 20 25.63 17.32 -4.00
C LEU A 20 26.78 17.90 -3.17
N LEU A 21 26.79 17.61 -1.88
CA LEU A 21 27.82 18.06 -0.93
C LEU A 21 28.68 16.87 -0.54
N PHE A 22 29.99 17.01 -0.71
CA PHE A 22 31.00 16.04 -0.29
C PHE A 22 31.89 16.69 0.76
N GLY A 23 32.07 16.02 1.89
CA GLY A 23 32.80 16.55 3.02
C GLY A 23 33.57 15.51 3.81
N THR A 24 34.22 15.97 4.88
CA THR A 24 34.80 15.09 5.90
C THR A 24 34.06 15.27 7.22
N LEU A 25 33.66 14.18 7.87
CA LEU A 25 33.10 14.23 9.22
C LEU A 25 34.19 14.60 10.22
N SER A 26 33.96 15.67 10.99
CA SER A 26 34.78 15.98 12.16
C SER A 26 33.94 15.81 13.43
N ARG A 27 34.54 15.18 14.44
CA ARG A 27 33.88 14.93 15.72
C ARG A 27 33.98 16.21 16.54
N ASP A 28 32.84 16.84 16.80
CA ASP A 28 32.81 18.04 17.63
C ASP A 28 33.06 17.64 19.09
N THR A 29 34.15 18.15 19.68
CA THR A 29 34.56 17.81 21.05
C THR A 29 33.76 18.57 22.11
N GLY A 30 32.85 19.49 21.73
CA GLY A 30 32.11 20.34 22.66
C GLY A 30 30.67 19.90 23.02
N ARG A 31 30.01 19.06 22.20
CA ARG A 31 28.62 18.61 22.45
C ARG A 31 28.48 17.13 22.15
N LYS A 32 28.10 16.33 23.16
CA LYS A 32 27.85 14.88 23.01
C LYS A 32 26.88 14.62 21.84
N GLY A 33 27.40 14.06 20.75
CA GLY A 33 26.61 13.45 19.67
C GLY A 33 26.43 14.28 18.39
N GLN A 34 26.98 15.50 18.28
CA GLN A 34 26.94 16.25 17.02
C GLN A 34 28.23 16.04 16.20
N PHE A 35 28.08 15.64 14.94
CA PHE A 35 29.14 15.66 13.95
C PHE A 35 29.02 16.94 13.14
N THR A 36 30.12 17.68 12.99
CA THR A 36 30.20 18.81 12.06
C THR A 36 30.86 18.31 10.77
N ALA A 37 30.14 18.40 9.66
CA ALA A 37 30.67 18.05 8.35
C ALA A 37 31.23 19.30 7.68
N GLY A 38 32.55 19.35 7.47
CA GLY A 38 33.15 20.35 6.59
C GLY A 38 32.89 19.95 5.14
N ALA A 39 32.02 20.67 4.43
CA ALA A 39 31.79 20.44 3.00
C ALA A 39 32.97 21.00 2.19
N HIS A 40 33.76 20.14 1.56
CA HIS A 40 34.93 20.53 0.77
C HIS A 40 34.60 20.69 -0.72
N THR A 41 33.58 19.99 -1.20
CA THR A 41 33.18 20.01 -2.61
C THR A 41 31.66 20.12 -2.73
N ARG A 42 31.20 21.11 -3.50
CA ARG A 42 29.78 21.31 -3.83
C ARG A 42 29.62 21.20 -5.34
N VAL A 43 28.78 20.26 -5.78
CA VAL A 43 28.38 20.12 -7.19
C VAL A 43 26.91 20.51 -7.29
N VAL A 44 26.59 21.45 -8.18
CA VAL A 44 25.22 21.89 -8.45
C VAL A 44 24.82 21.40 -9.83
N LEU A 45 23.67 20.73 -9.92
CA LEU A 45 23.14 20.11 -11.13
C LEU A 45 21.73 20.61 -11.37
N SER A 46 21.34 20.74 -12.65
CA SER A 46 19.91 20.83 -12.97
C SER A 46 19.21 19.52 -12.59
N PRO A 47 17.89 19.52 -12.30
CA PRO A 47 17.14 18.29 -12.03
C PRO A 47 17.27 17.24 -13.15
N PHE A 48 17.34 17.70 -14.40
CA PHE A 48 17.52 16.83 -15.56
C PHE A 48 18.91 16.16 -15.55
N THR A 49 19.97 16.94 -15.33
CA THR A 49 21.35 16.43 -15.24
C THR A 49 21.53 15.49 -14.05
N ALA A 50 20.94 15.81 -12.90
CA ALA A 50 20.96 14.96 -11.71
C ALA A 50 20.29 13.60 -11.95
N LYS A 51 19.16 13.59 -12.67
CA LYS A 51 18.48 12.35 -13.08
C LYS A 51 19.32 11.53 -14.07
N GLY A 52 20.01 12.20 -14.99
CA GLY A 52 20.97 11.56 -15.89
C GLY A 52 22.15 10.91 -15.15
N LEU A 53 22.72 11.63 -14.18
CA LEU A 53 23.80 11.14 -13.32
C LEU A 53 23.36 9.94 -12.47
N ALA A 54 22.17 9.99 -11.86
CA ALA A 54 21.63 8.86 -11.08
C ALA A 54 21.53 7.59 -11.93
N ARG A 55 21.01 7.69 -13.15
CA ARG A 55 20.92 6.57 -14.10
C ARG A 55 22.27 6.06 -14.58
N ALA A 56 23.29 6.92 -14.64
CA ALA A 56 24.64 6.51 -15.00
C ALA A 56 25.28 5.75 -13.82
N LEU A 57 25.09 6.23 -12.59
CA LEU A 57 25.57 5.57 -11.37
C LEU A 57 24.89 4.21 -11.15
N GLU A 58 23.57 4.10 -11.35
CA GLU A 58 22.86 2.82 -11.29
C GLU A 58 23.45 1.80 -12.27
N ARG A 59 23.70 2.19 -13.51
CA ARG A 59 24.33 1.32 -14.52
C ARG A 59 25.76 0.94 -14.18
N ILE A 60 26.54 1.85 -13.61
CA ILE A 60 27.92 1.56 -13.16
C ILE A 60 27.87 0.58 -11.98
N LEU A 61 26.96 0.75 -11.02
CA LEU A 61 26.80 -0.15 -9.88
C LEU A 61 26.32 -1.55 -10.31
N GLU A 62 25.48 -1.64 -11.33
CA GLU A 62 25.06 -2.91 -11.95
C GLU A 62 26.21 -3.63 -12.67
N GLN A 63 27.18 -2.88 -13.20
CA GLN A 63 28.34 -3.43 -13.94
C GLN A 63 29.57 -3.66 -13.05
N ALA A 64 29.63 -3.02 -11.88
CA ALA A 64 30.80 -3.01 -11.01
C ALA A 64 30.77 -4.05 -9.87
N THR A 65 29.93 -5.09 -9.91
CA THR A 65 30.12 -6.27 -9.05
C THR A 65 31.36 -7.03 -9.52
N PRO A 66 32.50 -7.00 -8.80
CA PRO A 66 33.58 -7.94 -9.06
C PRO A 66 33.16 -9.30 -8.51
N ALA A 67 33.44 -10.36 -9.25
CA ALA A 67 33.46 -11.70 -8.70
C ALA A 67 34.55 -11.79 -7.62
N GLY A 68 34.18 -12.27 -6.43
CA GLY A 68 35.11 -12.74 -5.41
C GLY A 68 35.81 -11.66 -4.59
N GLU A 69 35.19 -11.29 -3.47
CA GLU A 69 35.83 -11.28 -2.15
C GLU A 69 34.71 -11.11 -1.12
N GLU A 70 34.49 -12.15 -0.31
CA GLU A 70 33.65 -12.07 0.88
C GLU A 70 34.25 -11.03 1.82
N VAL A 71 33.73 -9.80 1.77
CA VAL A 71 33.88 -8.88 2.88
C VAL A 71 33.06 -9.49 4.03
N PRO A 72 33.68 -9.85 5.17
CA PRO A 72 32.94 -10.40 6.29
C PRO A 72 31.85 -9.39 6.64
N PRO A 73 30.64 -9.83 7.02
CA PRO A 73 29.62 -8.91 7.45
C PRO A 73 30.16 -8.19 8.69
N GLN A 74 30.69 -6.98 8.51
CA GLN A 74 30.75 -6.00 9.57
C GLN A 74 29.31 -5.89 10.00
N ALA A 75 29.05 -6.44 11.19
CA ALA A 75 27.76 -6.51 11.82
C ALA A 75 27.00 -5.23 11.47
N ALA A 76 26.06 -5.36 10.52
CA ALA A 76 25.03 -4.37 10.33
C ALA A 76 24.41 -4.32 11.72
N ALA A 77 24.74 -3.26 12.46
CA ALA A 77 24.24 -3.04 13.79
C ALA A 77 22.75 -3.34 13.71
N HIS A 78 22.29 -4.29 14.51
CA HIS A 78 20.88 -4.56 14.70
C HIS A 78 20.23 -3.21 15.07
N VAL A 79 19.67 -2.54 14.07
CA VAL A 79 18.84 -1.38 14.28
C VAL A 79 17.55 -1.97 14.81
N SER A 80 17.32 -1.81 16.11
CA SER A 80 16.05 -2.14 16.73
C SER A 80 14.88 -1.55 15.91
N PRO A 81 13.70 -2.20 15.91
CA PRO A 81 12.59 -1.89 14.99
C PRO A 81 11.92 -0.51 15.16
N ASN A 82 12.44 0.38 16.01
CA ASN A 82 11.77 1.58 16.49
C ASN A 82 12.32 2.91 15.94
N GLY A 83 12.96 2.90 14.77
CA GLY A 83 13.44 4.11 14.10
C GLY A 83 12.69 4.42 12.81
N SER A 84 11.37 4.66 12.86
CA SER A 84 10.69 5.28 11.72
C SER A 84 11.12 6.75 11.62
N LEU A 85 11.59 7.19 10.45
CA LEU A 85 11.86 8.62 10.18
C LEU A 85 10.57 9.46 10.07
N ILE A 86 9.41 8.79 10.08
CA ILE A 86 8.08 9.40 10.01
C ILE A 86 7.34 9.06 11.31
N PRO A 87 6.57 10.00 11.92
CA PRO A 87 5.70 9.71 13.06
C PRO A 87 4.85 8.44 12.83
N ASN A 88 4.44 7.77 13.92
CA ASN A 88 3.56 6.61 13.81
C ASN A 88 2.13 7.05 13.44
N GLU A 89 1.93 7.35 12.15
CA GLU A 89 0.66 7.77 11.57
C GLU A 89 -0.43 6.70 11.75
N GLN A 90 -0.06 5.41 11.88
CA GLN A 90 -1.03 4.37 12.22
C GLN A 90 -1.60 4.56 13.63
N GLU A 91 -0.75 4.79 14.63
CA GLU A 91 -1.22 5.04 16.01
C GLU A 91 -2.11 6.28 16.08
N LYS A 92 -1.73 7.35 15.36
CA LYS A 92 -2.58 8.54 15.23
C LYS A 92 -3.95 8.17 14.70
N LEU A 93 -4.02 7.44 13.59
CA LEU A 93 -5.30 7.04 12.97
C LEU A 93 -6.15 6.17 13.90
N ILE A 94 -5.53 5.23 14.60
CA ILE A 94 -6.22 4.37 15.58
C ILE A 94 -6.84 5.22 16.70
N ARG A 95 -6.08 6.15 17.28
CA ARG A 95 -6.59 7.02 18.35
C ARG A 95 -7.77 7.86 17.89
N LEU A 96 -7.66 8.47 16.71
CA LEU A 96 -8.75 9.28 16.14
C LEU A 96 -10.06 8.49 15.97
N VAL A 97 -9.98 7.21 15.59
CA VAL A 97 -11.16 6.35 15.47
C VAL A 97 -11.65 5.87 16.85
N GLN A 98 -10.75 5.57 17.78
CA GLN A 98 -11.12 5.22 19.16
C GLN A 98 -11.88 6.36 19.85
N ASP A 99 -11.45 7.60 19.64
CA ASP A 99 -12.08 8.82 20.19
C ASP A 99 -13.49 9.09 19.63
N LEU A 100 -14.00 8.26 18.72
CA LEU A 100 -15.41 8.26 18.34
C LEU A 100 -16.30 7.61 19.40
N GLY A 101 -15.76 6.73 20.25
CA GLY A 101 -16.52 5.98 21.25
C GLY A 101 -17.48 4.95 20.65
N VAL A 102 -17.19 4.45 19.45
CA VAL A 102 -18.03 3.49 18.71
C VAL A 102 -17.26 2.23 18.38
N ASP A 103 -17.97 1.14 18.13
CA ASP A 103 -17.36 -0.08 17.65
C ASP A 103 -16.82 0.10 16.22
N PHE A 104 -15.66 -0.49 15.95
CA PHE A 104 -15.05 -0.43 14.62
C PHE A 104 -14.37 -1.74 14.24
N GLY A 105 -14.41 -2.04 12.95
CA GLY A 105 -13.67 -3.14 12.35
C GLY A 105 -12.20 -2.79 12.16
N VAL A 106 -11.31 -3.75 12.35
CA VAL A 106 -9.89 -3.64 12.04
C VAL A 106 -9.51 -4.72 11.04
N GLU A 107 -9.03 -4.29 9.87
CA GLU A 107 -8.47 -5.15 8.85
C GLU A 107 -6.98 -4.84 8.66
N ARG A 108 -6.17 -5.90 8.52
CA ARG A 108 -4.74 -5.81 8.20
C ARG A 108 -4.50 -6.29 6.77
N SER A 109 -3.48 -5.75 6.14
CA SER A 109 -3.06 -6.23 4.83
C SER A 109 -1.56 -6.03 4.61
N PHE A 110 -1.00 -6.77 3.67
CA PHE A 110 0.31 -6.46 3.10
C PHE A 110 0.20 -6.23 1.60
N LYS A 111 1.14 -5.47 1.04
CA LYS A 111 1.24 -5.21 -0.40
C LYS A 111 2.60 -5.62 -0.92
N MET A 112 2.60 -6.31 -2.07
CA MET A 112 3.78 -6.67 -2.82
C MET A 112 3.79 -5.92 -4.15
N ALA A 113 4.95 -5.40 -4.53
CA ALA A 113 5.23 -4.81 -5.84
C ALA A 113 6.70 -5.09 -6.19
N PRO A 114 7.14 -4.90 -7.44
CA PRO A 114 8.55 -5.10 -7.82
C PRO A 114 9.52 -4.39 -6.86
N GLY A 115 10.40 -5.16 -6.24
CA GLY A 115 11.41 -4.75 -5.27
C GLY A 115 10.88 -4.29 -3.91
N ARG A 116 9.56 -4.41 -3.64
CA ARG A 116 8.94 -3.77 -2.47
C ARG A 116 7.90 -4.66 -1.79
N LEU A 117 8.07 -4.85 -0.48
CA LEU A 117 7.07 -5.36 0.43
C LEU A 117 6.63 -4.23 1.37
N LEU A 118 5.32 -4.08 1.55
CA LEU A 118 4.70 -3.21 2.54
C LEU A 118 3.92 -4.12 3.49
N PRO A 119 4.54 -4.54 4.60
CA PRO A 119 4.00 -5.61 5.44
C PRO A 119 2.86 -5.15 6.35
N ASP A 120 2.80 -3.85 6.65
CA ASP A 120 1.91 -3.31 7.67
C ASP A 120 1.02 -2.21 7.11
N ARG A 121 -0.15 -2.63 6.62
CA ARG A 121 -1.23 -1.74 6.22
C ARG A 121 -2.43 -1.99 7.11
N LEU A 122 -3.11 -0.90 7.44
CA LEU A 122 -4.26 -0.90 8.34
C LEU A 122 -5.47 -0.30 7.63
N LEU A 123 -6.64 -0.87 7.89
CA LEU A 123 -7.94 -0.31 7.56
C LEU A 123 -8.85 -0.42 8.79
N LEU A 124 -9.44 0.71 9.18
CA LEU A 124 -10.41 0.82 10.26
C LEU A 124 -11.78 1.08 9.64
N ALA A 125 -12.80 0.30 9.98
CA ALA A 125 -14.13 0.41 9.39
C ALA A 125 -15.14 0.84 10.46
N VAL A 126 -15.77 1.99 10.27
CA VAL A 126 -16.78 2.54 11.17
C VAL A 126 -18.13 2.53 10.48
N ASN A 127 -19.16 2.00 11.14
CA ASN A 127 -20.53 2.10 10.65
C ASN A 127 -21.01 3.55 10.78
N THR A 128 -21.50 4.13 9.69
CA THR A 128 -21.97 5.53 9.64
C THR A 128 -23.16 5.79 10.55
N ARG A 129 -23.94 4.76 10.91
CA ARG A 129 -25.08 4.88 11.82
C ARG A 129 -24.67 5.07 13.28
N ASP A 130 -23.47 4.62 13.63
CA ASP A 130 -22.98 4.63 15.00
C ASP A 130 -22.18 5.91 15.29
N ALA A 131 -21.70 6.63 14.27
CA ALA A 131 -20.87 7.82 14.42
C ALA A 131 -21.51 9.07 13.79
N ALA A 132 -21.41 10.21 14.49
CA ALA A 132 -21.87 11.49 13.95
C ALA A 132 -21.11 11.86 12.65
N PRO A 133 -21.80 12.22 11.55
CA PRO A 133 -21.16 12.58 10.28
C PRO A 133 -20.09 13.67 10.41
N GLU A 134 -20.32 14.67 11.26
CA GLU A 134 -19.40 15.78 11.51
C GLU A 134 -18.08 15.29 12.11
N ARG A 135 -18.13 14.26 12.96
CA ARG A 135 -16.92 13.66 13.56
C ARG A 135 -16.11 12.90 12.52
N LEU A 136 -16.76 12.16 11.62
CA LEU A 136 -16.07 11.47 10.51
C LEU A 136 -15.41 12.47 9.54
N VAL A 137 -16.09 13.57 9.23
CA VAL A 137 -15.55 14.68 8.44
C VAL A 137 -14.36 15.34 9.16
N GLN A 138 -14.46 15.54 10.47
CA GLN A 138 -13.39 16.09 11.28
C GLN A 138 -12.14 15.21 11.26
N ILE A 139 -12.28 13.88 11.44
CA ILE A 139 -11.16 12.94 11.34
C ILE A 139 -10.47 13.10 9.98
N CYS A 140 -11.24 13.09 8.89
CA CYS A 140 -10.69 13.25 7.53
C CYS A 140 -9.87 14.54 7.39
N ARG A 141 -10.32 15.65 7.98
CA ARG A 141 -9.58 16.91 8.02
C ARG A 141 -8.28 16.80 8.84
N GLU A 142 -8.32 16.14 9.99
CA GLU A 142 -7.15 15.97 10.89
C GLU A 142 -6.05 15.06 10.33
N ILE A 143 -6.41 14.13 9.43
CA ILE A 143 -5.46 13.33 8.65
C ILE A 143 -5.08 13.99 7.31
N GLY A 144 -5.46 15.25 7.12
CA GLY A 144 -5.01 16.09 6.01
C GLY A 144 -5.67 15.80 4.68
N MET A 145 -6.93 15.33 4.67
CA MET A 145 -7.68 15.14 3.42
C MET A 145 -7.73 16.45 2.61
N PRO A 146 -7.35 16.45 1.32
CA PRO A 146 -7.43 17.61 0.45
C PRO A 146 -8.84 18.19 0.36
N VAL A 147 -8.96 19.52 0.26
CA VAL A 147 -10.24 20.26 0.29
C VAL A 147 -11.26 19.71 -0.71
N GLU A 148 -10.86 19.49 -1.97
CA GLU A 148 -11.75 18.94 -3.00
C GLU A 148 -12.21 17.51 -2.70
N GLN A 149 -11.33 16.68 -2.14
CA GLN A 149 -11.71 15.34 -1.71
C GLN A 149 -12.66 15.40 -0.50
N GLY A 150 -12.42 16.32 0.43
CA GLY A 150 -13.30 16.56 1.59
C GLY A 150 -14.70 17.01 1.19
N ARG A 151 -14.82 17.86 0.17
CA ARG A 151 -16.12 18.25 -0.40
C ARG A 151 -16.87 17.04 -0.97
N LEU A 152 -16.21 16.27 -1.84
CA LEU A 152 -16.79 15.06 -2.45
C LEU A 152 -17.11 13.97 -1.41
N PHE A 153 -16.28 13.83 -0.39
CA PHE A 153 -16.53 12.93 0.73
C PHE A 153 -17.83 13.31 1.46
N ARG A 154 -17.96 14.59 1.83
CA ARG A 154 -19.16 15.11 2.53
C ARG A 154 -20.43 14.93 1.69
N GLU A 155 -20.37 15.24 0.40
CA GLU A 155 -21.51 15.10 -0.52
C GLU A 155 -22.04 13.67 -0.64
N ARG A 156 -21.21 12.67 -0.36
CA ARG A 156 -21.55 11.25 -0.53
C ARG A 156 -21.65 10.49 0.79
N LEU A 157 -21.36 11.14 1.92
CA LEU A 157 -21.30 10.50 3.23
C LEU A 157 -22.67 9.97 3.67
N ASP A 158 -23.74 10.74 3.47
CA ASP A 158 -25.11 10.37 3.88
C ASP A 158 -25.65 9.13 3.15
N GLU A 159 -25.08 8.80 1.99
CA GLU A 159 -25.43 7.58 1.25
C GLU A 159 -24.62 6.36 1.69
N ALA A 160 -23.52 6.54 2.41
CA ALA A 160 -22.60 5.47 2.76
C ALA A 160 -23.07 4.74 4.03
N ASP A 161 -22.81 3.44 4.08
CA ASP A 161 -23.09 2.60 5.24
C ASP A 161 -21.88 2.48 6.16
N THR A 162 -20.68 2.45 5.56
CA THR A 162 -19.40 2.30 6.27
C THR A 162 -18.40 3.35 5.79
N VAL A 163 -17.66 3.95 6.72
CA VAL A 163 -16.43 4.69 6.43
C VAL A 163 -15.22 3.84 6.75
N GLY A 164 -14.40 3.57 5.74
CA GLY A 164 -13.10 2.89 5.88
C GLY A 164 -11.95 3.89 5.95
N LEU A 165 -11.23 3.95 7.06
CA LEU A 165 -10.06 4.80 7.30
C LEU A 165 -8.80 3.94 7.25
N GLY A 166 -7.98 4.12 6.21
CA GLY A 166 -6.83 3.26 5.95
C GLY A 166 -5.52 4.03 5.83
N ILE A 167 -4.42 3.32 6.12
CA ILE A 167 -3.07 3.84 5.98
C ILE A 167 -2.12 2.78 5.43
N GLU A 168 -1.25 3.22 4.52
CA GLU A 168 -0.13 2.46 3.99
C GLU A 168 1.15 3.23 4.32
N GLN A 169 1.95 2.70 5.25
CA GLN A 169 3.17 3.35 5.72
C GLN A 169 4.41 2.52 5.40
N SER A 170 5.50 3.22 5.11
CA SER A 170 6.86 2.68 5.07
C SER A 170 7.79 3.67 5.76
N TYR A 171 9.07 3.32 5.89
CA TYR A 171 10.09 4.19 6.49
C TYR A 171 10.24 5.57 5.81
N LYS A 172 9.76 5.73 4.57
CA LYS A 172 9.88 6.97 3.76
C LYS A 172 8.57 7.59 3.31
N THR A 173 7.45 6.88 3.39
CA THR A 173 6.17 7.35 2.82
C THR A 173 5.01 6.92 3.68
N ALA A 174 3.99 7.77 3.79
CA ALA A 174 2.70 7.42 4.37
C ALA A 174 1.60 7.88 3.41
N THR A 175 0.67 6.99 3.10
CA THR A 175 -0.49 7.28 2.25
C THR A 175 -1.75 6.98 3.02
N TYR A 176 -2.55 8.01 3.25
CA TYR A 176 -3.89 7.88 3.81
C TYR A 176 -4.88 7.50 2.73
N LYS A 177 -5.90 6.74 3.14
CA LYS A 177 -7.00 6.29 2.29
C LYS A 177 -8.30 6.42 3.08
N VAL A 178 -9.34 6.97 2.47
CA VAL A 178 -10.69 6.98 3.03
C VAL A 178 -11.64 6.33 2.03
N TYR A 179 -12.50 5.44 2.50
CA TYR A 179 -13.47 4.74 1.70
C TYR A 179 -14.88 5.04 2.19
N LEU A 180 -15.78 5.34 1.25
CA LEU A 180 -17.22 5.31 1.47
C LEU A 180 -17.77 4.03 0.85
N GLU A 181 -18.40 3.18 1.65
CA GLU A 181 -19.04 1.93 1.22
C GLU A 181 -20.55 2.09 1.09
N PHE A 182 -21.14 1.59 0.00
CA PHE A 182 -22.58 1.70 -0.31
C PHE A 182 -23.27 0.32 -0.34
N TRP A 183 -22.94 -0.55 0.61
CA TRP A 183 -23.35 -1.96 0.61
C TRP A 183 -24.87 -2.17 0.68
N GLU A 184 -25.59 -1.42 1.50
CA GLU A 184 -27.06 -1.55 1.62
C GLU A 184 -27.75 -1.16 0.32
N LYS A 185 -27.27 -0.11 -0.35
CA LYS A 185 -27.76 0.29 -1.68
C LYS A 185 -27.54 -0.83 -2.70
N VAL A 186 -26.34 -1.43 -2.72
CA VAL A 186 -26.02 -2.57 -3.59
C VAL A 186 -26.92 -3.77 -3.29
N LYS A 187 -27.08 -4.16 -2.02
CA LYS A 187 -27.96 -5.27 -1.61
C LYS A 187 -29.40 -5.05 -2.06
N LYS A 188 -29.95 -3.85 -1.88
CA LYS A 188 -31.31 -3.51 -2.30
C LYS A 188 -31.49 -3.63 -3.82
N LEU A 189 -30.51 -3.16 -4.60
CA LEU A 189 -30.57 -3.22 -6.06
C LEU A 189 -30.41 -4.64 -6.61
N VAL A 190 -29.60 -5.48 -5.97
CA VAL A 190 -29.43 -6.88 -6.35
C VAL A 190 -30.63 -7.72 -5.89
N GLY A 191 -31.18 -7.47 -4.70
CA GLY A 191 -32.36 -8.16 -4.19
C GLY A 191 -33.63 -7.88 -4.97
N SER A 192 -33.79 -6.64 -5.48
CA SER A 192 -34.92 -6.26 -6.33
C SER A 192 -34.80 -6.74 -7.79
N ASN A 193 -33.59 -7.07 -8.24
CA ASN A 193 -33.36 -7.66 -9.55
C ASN A 193 -32.18 -8.66 -9.49
N PRO A 194 -32.45 -9.95 -9.18
CA PRO A 194 -31.42 -10.98 -9.10
C PRO A 194 -30.69 -11.25 -10.43
N ASP A 195 -31.33 -10.89 -11.56
CA ASP A 195 -30.77 -11.03 -12.90
C ASP A 195 -29.94 -9.84 -13.36
N ARG A 196 -29.82 -8.81 -12.52
CA ARG A 196 -28.93 -7.67 -12.76
C ARG A 196 -27.51 -8.16 -13.07
N ARG A 197 -26.94 -7.64 -14.16
CA ARG A 197 -25.54 -7.89 -14.56
C ARG A 197 -24.72 -6.60 -14.65
N GLU A 198 -25.35 -5.42 -14.61
CA GLU A 198 -24.60 -4.17 -14.70
C GLU A 198 -23.71 -3.96 -13.46
N PRO A 199 -22.53 -3.33 -13.62
CA PRO A 199 -21.68 -2.99 -12.50
C PRO A 199 -22.34 -1.94 -11.59
N LEU A 200 -22.21 -2.11 -10.28
CA LEU A 200 -22.73 -1.18 -9.28
C LEU A 200 -21.57 -0.55 -8.51
N LEU A 201 -21.67 0.73 -8.16
CA LEU A 201 -20.66 1.37 -7.31
C LEU A 201 -20.77 0.80 -5.89
N LEU A 202 -19.73 0.12 -5.41
CA LEU A 202 -19.65 -0.37 -4.04
C LEU A 202 -18.83 0.56 -3.14
N HIS A 203 -17.69 1.06 -3.62
CA HIS A 203 -16.88 2.02 -2.86
C HIS A 203 -16.44 3.22 -3.68
N LEU A 204 -16.36 4.37 -3.01
CA LEU A 204 -15.47 5.47 -3.41
C LEU A 204 -14.26 5.49 -2.49
N GLY A 205 -13.06 5.54 -3.07
CA GLY A 205 -11.81 5.63 -2.32
C GLY A 205 -11.07 6.94 -2.60
N PHE A 206 -10.80 7.72 -1.57
CA PHE A 206 -9.97 8.92 -1.59
C PHE A 206 -8.58 8.55 -1.07
N LYS A 207 -7.51 8.92 -1.78
CA LYS A 207 -6.13 8.57 -1.39
C LYS A 207 -5.25 9.78 -1.56
N TRP A 208 -4.37 10.05 -0.60
CA TRP A 208 -3.38 11.12 -0.67
C TRP A 208 -2.11 10.76 0.09
N ASP A 209 -1.00 11.35 -0.32
CA ASP A 209 0.25 11.27 0.44
C ASP A 209 0.16 12.19 1.67
N ALA A 210 0.57 11.68 2.84
CA ALA A 210 0.47 12.41 4.10
C ALA A 210 1.38 13.65 4.17
N HIS A 211 2.45 13.69 3.37
CA HIS A 211 3.43 14.79 3.34
C HIS A 211 3.27 15.68 2.11
N ASP A 212 2.53 15.21 1.11
CA ASP A 212 2.18 15.99 -0.09
C ASP A 212 0.73 15.71 -0.50
N PRO A 213 -0.25 16.36 0.15
CA PRO A 213 -1.67 16.14 -0.13
C PRO A 213 -2.08 16.51 -1.56
N GLN A 214 -1.25 17.23 -2.33
CA GLN A 214 -1.51 17.46 -3.76
C GLN A 214 -1.37 16.17 -4.58
N LYS A 215 -0.67 15.16 -4.07
CA LYS A 215 -0.63 13.80 -4.65
C LYS A 215 -1.88 13.01 -4.27
N ALA A 216 -3.04 13.54 -4.63
CA ALA A 216 -4.33 12.95 -4.34
C ALA A 216 -4.89 12.18 -5.54
N ALA A 217 -5.70 11.16 -5.28
CA ALA A 217 -6.53 10.53 -6.30
C ALA A 217 -7.83 9.97 -5.72
N MET A 218 -8.84 9.89 -6.58
CA MET A 218 -10.10 9.21 -6.29
C MET A 218 -10.18 7.92 -7.13
N ALA A 219 -10.58 6.84 -6.48
CA ALA A 219 -10.80 5.53 -7.06
C ALA A 219 -12.28 5.13 -6.94
N ARG A 220 -12.80 4.48 -7.98
CA ARG A 220 -14.14 3.89 -7.98
C ARG A 220 -14.01 2.37 -7.93
N TYR A 221 -14.74 1.74 -7.02
CA TYR A 221 -14.78 0.30 -6.85
C TYR A 221 -16.15 -0.18 -7.33
N MET A 222 -16.18 -0.79 -8.51
CA MET A 222 -17.39 -1.25 -9.17
C MET A 222 -17.55 -2.74 -8.91
N THR A 223 -18.60 -3.14 -8.19
CA THR A 223 -18.94 -4.55 -8.04
C THR A 223 -19.67 -5.07 -9.26
N HIS A 224 -19.38 -6.31 -9.64
CA HIS A 224 -20.13 -7.06 -10.64
C HIS A 224 -20.93 -8.14 -9.91
N PRO A 225 -22.23 -7.90 -9.64
CA PRO A 225 -23.03 -8.81 -8.83
C PRO A 225 -23.09 -10.20 -9.44
N MET A 226 -23.23 -11.20 -8.57
CA MET A 226 -23.66 -12.55 -8.96
C MET A 226 -22.71 -13.28 -9.94
N LEU A 227 -21.44 -12.87 -10.03
CA LEU A 227 -20.46 -13.59 -10.83
C LEU A 227 -20.21 -15.00 -10.30
N SER A 228 -20.11 -15.94 -11.23
CA SER A 228 -19.57 -17.28 -10.97
C SER A 228 -18.05 -17.23 -10.87
N THR A 229 -17.43 -18.26 -10.28
CA THR A 229 -15.96 -18.37 -10.23
C THR A 229 -15.33 -18.30 -11.64
N PRO A 230 -15.83 -18.98 -12.68
CA PRO A 230 -15.35 -18.78 -14.05
C PRO A 230 -15.48 -17.33 -14.54
N GLY A 231 -16.57 -16.64 -14.20
CA GLY A 231 -16.77 -15.23 -14.51
C GLY A 231 -15.71 -14.32 -13.87
N ILE A 232 -15.42 -14.53 -12.58
CA ILE A 232 -14.36 -13.83 -11.86
C ILE A 232 -13.00 -14.08 -12.53
N LEU A 233 -12.65 -15.34 -12.81
CA LEU A 233 -11.37 -15.70 -13.43
C LEU A 233 -11.19 -15.07 -14.83
N LYS A 234 -12.27 -14.99 -15.62
CA LYS A 234 -12.27 -14.31 -16.93
C LYS A 234 -11.96 -12.82 -16.78
N ARG A 235 -12.58 -12.14 -15.82
CA ARG A 235 -12.35 -10.71 -15.58
C ARG A 235 -10.97 -10.42 -15.02
N VAL A 236 -10.48 -11.23 -14.09
CA VAL A 236 -9.10 -11.17 -13.58
C VAL A 236 -8.08 -11.26 -14.73
N ALA A 237 -8.29 -12.19 -15.66
CA ALA A 237 -7.44 -12.33 -16.85
C ALA A 237 -7.49 -11.10 -17.78
N SER A 238 -8.60 -10.37 -17.79
CA SER A 238 -8.72 -9.14 -18.59
C SER A 238 -7.97 -7.95 -18.00
N ILE A 239 -7.68 -7.98 -16.69
CA ILE A 239 -6.94 -6.92 -15.99
C ILE A 239 -5.43 -7.23 -16.02
N LEU A 240 -5.05 -8.49 -15.83
CA LEU A 240 -3.65 -8.93 -15.79
C LEU A 240 -3.17 -9.40 -17.18
N GLN A 241 -2.94 -8.45 -18.09
CA GLN A 241 -2.59 -8.73 -19.50
C GLN A 241 -1.14 -8.40 -19.88
N GLY A 242 -0.36 -7.73 -19.02
CA GLY A 242 0.99 -7.27 -19.36
C GLY A 242 2.02 -8.40 -19.51
N PRO A 243 3.16 -8.18 -20.19
CA PRO A 243 4.22 -9.18 -20.37
C PRO A 243 4.79 -9.74 -19.05
N GLY A 244 4.76 -8.94 -17.98
CA GLY A 244 5.13 -9.35 -16.61
C GLY A 244 4.01 -10.02 -15.80
N ALA A 245 2.76 -9.98 -16.29
CA ALA A 245 1.58 -10.35 -15.53
C ALA A 245 1.31 -11.85 -15.47
N ARG A 246 2.08 -12.68 -16.19
CA ARG A 246 1.84 -14.15 -16.24
C ARG A 246 1.88 -14.80 -14.86
N VAL A 247 2.90 -14.50 -14.05
CA VAL A 247 3.00 -15.04 -12.68
C VAL A 247 1.86 -14.52 -11.80
N SER A 248 1.52 -13.25 -11.94
CA SER A 248 0.38 -12.65 -11.24
C SER A 248 -0.94 -13.33 -11.63
N LEU A 249 -1.18 -13.54 -12.92
CA LEU A 249 -2.42 -14.14 -13.40
C LEU A 249 -2.58 -15.58 -12.93
N GLU A 250 -1.54 -16.41 -13.11
CA GLU A 250 -1.61 -17.82 -12.73
C GLU A 250 -1.72 -17.99 -11.21
N THR A 251 -0.99 -17.19 -10.43
CA THR A 251 -1.15 -17.21 -8.97
C THR A 251 -2.55 -16.76 -8.56
N ALA A 252 -3.09 -15.68 -9.14
CA ALA A 252 -4.43 -15.19 -8.79
C ALA A 252 -5.51 -16.23 -9.10
N ARG A 253 -5.39 -16.90 -10.26
CA ARG A 253 -6.25 -18.03 -10.63
C ARG A 253 -6.16 -19.17 -9.63
N ALA A 254 -4.95 -19.52 -9.19
CA ALA A 254 -4.74 -20.59 -8.21
C ALA A 254 -5.39 -20.26 -6.86
N VAL A 255 -5.18 -19.04 -6.34
CA VAL A 255 -5.79 -18.56 -5.08
C VAL A 255 -7.31 -18.57 -5.16
N ILE A 256 -7.89 -18.01 -6.22
CA ILE A 256 -9.36 -17.93 -6.40
C ILE A 256 -9.97 -19.34 -6.53
N ARG A 257 -9.32 -20.25 -7.26
CA ARG A 257 -9.77 -21.65 -7.38
C ARG A 257 -9.68 -22.38 -6.04
N LEU A 258 -8.62 -22.17 -5.27
CA LEU A 258 -8.47 -22.76 -3.94
C LEU A 258 -9.59 -22.29 -3.01
N ALA A 259 -9.85 -20.98 -2.97
CA ALA A 259 -10.93 -20.39 -2.20
C ALA A 259 -12.31 -20.93 -2.65
N ALA A 260 -12.57 -20.98 -3.96
CA ALA A 260 -13.84 -21.46 -4.49
C ALA A 260 -14.12 -22.92 -4.14
N ARG A 261 -13.10 -23.80 -4.16
CA ARG A 261 -13.23 -25.20 -3.72
C ARG A 261 -13.63 -25.31 -2.24
N ARG A 262 -13.06 -24.45 -1.39
CA ARG A 262 -13.34 -24.47 0.05
C ARG A 262 -14.71 -23.87 0.39
N ALA A 263 -15.14 -22.84 -0.34
CA ALA A 263 -16.37 -22.09 -0.06
C ALA A 263 -17.68 -22.81 -0.43
N ARG A 264 -17.66 -24.08 -0.89
CA ARG A 264 -18.84 -24.94 -1.13
C ARG A 264 -20.02 -24.24 -1.82
N ASN A 265 -19.78 -23.68 -3.01
CA ASN A 265 -20.76 -22.94 -3.85
C ASN A 265 -21.16 -21.54 -3.37
N GLN A 266 -20.56 -21.01 -2.30
CA GLN A 266 -20.78 -19.62 -1.95
C GLN A 266 -20.18 -18.67 -2.98
N ARG A 267 -20.90 -17.57 -3.27
CA ARG A 267 -20.44 -16.51 -4.18
C ARG A 267 -19.57 -15.50 -3.46
N PHE A 268 -18.50 -15.10 -4.13
CA PHE A 268 -17.60 -14.04 -3.70
C PHE A 268 -18.05 -12.68 -4.21
N ILE A 269 -17.67 -11.62 -3.49
CA ILE A 269 -17.84 -10.25 -3.97
C ILE A 269 -16.62 -9.93 -4.82
N TYR A 270 -16.84 -9.52 -6.07
CA TYR A 270 -15.80 -9.13 -7.01
C TYR A 270 -15.93 -7.66 -7.35
N LEU A 271 -14.82 -6.94 -7.33
CA LEU A 271 -14.71 -5.51 -7.63
C LEU A 271 -13.70 -5.26 -8.74
N GLU A 272 -14.02 -4.31 -9.62
CA GLU A 272 -13.06 -3.66 -10.50
C GLU A 272 -12.79 -2.25 -10.00
N VAL A 273 -11.53 -1.85 -10.01
CA VAL A 273 -11.06 -0.62 -9.43
C VAL A 273 -10.31 0.18 -10.48
N GLY A 274 -10.85 1.37 -10.78
CA GLY A 274 -10.21 2.37 -11.63
C GLY A 274 -9.97 3.66 -10.87
N GLU A 275 -8.97 4.42 -11.29
CA GLU A 275 -8.78 5.82 -10.86
C GLU A 275 -9.05 6.76 -12.02
N GLN A 276 -9.68 7.90 -11.73
CA GLN A 276 -9.95 8.89 -12.77
C GLN A 276 -8.64 9.49 -13.29
N GLY A 277 -8.54 9.60 -14.62
CA GLY A 277 -7.42 10.29 -15.28
C GLY A 277 -6.07 9.56 -15.24
N ASN A 278 -6.03 8.27 -14.92
CA ASN A 278 -4.77 7.51 -14.95
C ASN A 278 -4.97 6.02 -15.31
N PRO A 279 -3.92 5.31 -15.75
CA PRO A 279 -4.04 3.95 -16.30
C PRO A 279 -4.20 2.87 -15.24
N ARG A 280 -4.22 3.21 -13.94
CA ARG A 280 -4.33 2.22 -12.86
C ARG A 280 -5.61 1.42 -13.03
N ARG A 281 -5.46 0.10 -13.10
CA ARG A 281 -6.57 -0.86 -13.14
C ARG A 281 -6.25 -2.03 -12.25
N SER A 282 -7.18 -2.38 -11.37
CA SER A 282 -7.02 -3.53 -10.48
C SER A 282 -8.36 -4.18 -10.21
N PHE A 283 -8.33 -5.39 -9.69
CA PHE A 283 -9.50 -6.03 -9.10
C PHE A 283 -9.30 -6.22 -7.60
N ASP A 284 -10.42 -6.50 -6.93
CA ASP A 284 -10.45 -7.02 -5.58
C ASP A 284 -11.47 -8.16 -5.50
N VAL A 285 -11.16 -9.21 -4.73
CA VAL A 285 -12.09 -10.31 -4.45
C VAL A 285 -12.15 -10.53 -2.95
N ASN A 286 -13.35 -10.40 -2.38
CA ASN A 286 -13.62 -10.81 -1.00
C ASN A 286 -13.76 -12.34 -0.94
N LEU A 287 -12.85 -12.98 -0.24
CA LEU A 287 -12.66 -14.41 -0.12
C LEU A 287 -12.82 -14.91 1.32
N TYR A 288 -13.29 -14.09 2.26
CA TYR A 288 -13.52 -14.48 3.67
C TYR A 288 -14.38 -15.75 3.81
N LYS A 289 -15.34 -15.93 2.90
CA LYS A 289 -16.22 -17.12 2.85
C LYS A 289 -15.49 -18.44 2.64
N ALA A 290 -14.24 -18.41 2.17
CA ALA A 290 -13.41 -19.59 2.06
C ALA A 290 -12.79 -19.99 3.41
N ALA A 291 -12.76 -19.10 4.42
CA ALA A 291 -12.16 -19.36 5.73
C ALA A 291 -10.76 -20.01 5.63
N LEU A 292 -9.95 -19.55 4.67
CA LEU A 292 -8.60 -20.06 4.45
C LEU A 292 -7.64 -19.37 5.43
N PRO A 293 -6.86 -20.12 6.22
CA PRO A 293 -5.69 -19.58 6.88
C PRO A 293 -4.70 -19.06 5.83
N LEU A 294 -4.10 -17.91 6.10
CA LEU A 294 -3.14 -17.28 5.19
C LEU A 294 -1.97 -18.23 4.87
N LYS A 295 -1.57 -19.09 5.83
CA LYS A 295 -0.49 -20.07 5.65
C LYS A 295 -0.68 -21.05 4.51
N GLU A 296 -1.92 -21.39 4.18
CA GLU A 296 -2.22 -22.27 3.03
C GLU A 296 -1.82 -21.60 1.70
N LEU A 297 -1.70 -20.27 1.66
CA LEU A 297 -1.31 -19.52 0.47
C LEU A 297 0.21 -19.35 0.33
N HIS A 298 1.01 -19.76 1.31
CA HIS A 298 2.46 -19.53 1.31
C HIS A 298 3.14 -19.95 0.00
N PRO A 299 2.95 -21.18 -0.52
CA PRO A 299 3.67 -21.61 -1.72
C PRO A 299 3.33 -20.77 -2.96
N LEU A 300 2.07 -20.32 -3.05
CA LEU A 300 1.57 -19.47 -4.13
C LEU A 300 2.19 -18.07 -4.03
N LEU A 301 2.19 -17.50 -2.83
CA LEU A 301 2.71 -16.15 -2.59
C LEU A 301 4.24 -16.08 -2.67
N SER A 302 4.96 -17.15 -2.31
CA SER A 302 6.42 -17.24 -2.55
C SER A 302 6.77 -17.15 -4.03
N GLY A 303 5.90 -17.61 -4.93
CA GLY A 303 6.06 -17.45 -6.37
C GLY A 303 6.03 -15.98 -6.80
N VAL A 304 5.04 -15.23 -6.32
CA VAL A 304 4.91 -13.78 -6.56
C VAL A 304 6.08 -13.02 -5.93
N ARG A 305 6.47 -13.38 -4.70
CA ARG A 305 7.64 -12.82 -4.00
C ARG A 305 8.92 -12.96 -4.81
N ARG A 306 9.16 -14.11 -5.44
CA ARG A 306 10.32 -14.31 -6.33
C ARG A 306 10.21 -13.47 -7.59
N ALA A 307 9.06 -13.48 -8.26
CA ALA A 307 8.84 -12.70 -9.47
C ALA A 307 8.99 -11.19 -9.25
N PHE A 308 8.64 -10.70 -8.06
CA PHE A 308 8.80 -9.30 -7.70
C PHE A 308 10.19 -8.99 -7.12
N GLY A 309 11.10 -9.95 -6.99
CA GLY A 309 12.43 -9.69 -6.42
C GLY A 309 12.40 -9.23 -4.97
N ILE A 310 11.37 -9.58 -4.21
CA ILE A 310 11.25 -9.22 -2.79
C ILE A 310 12.20 -10.12 -1.96
N PRO A 311 12.95 -9.58 -0.99
CA PRO A 311 13.82 -10.37 -0.12
C PRO A 311 13.05 -11.46 0.64
N LYS A 312 13.67 -12.64 0.81
CA LYS A 312 13.04 -13.79 1.48
C LYS A 312 12.73 -13.47 2.93
N ASP A 313 13.73 -13.05 3.70
CA ASP A 313 13.64 -12.99 5.16
C ASP A 313 12.54 -12.04 5.65
N GLY A 314 12.41 -10.87 5.03
CA GLY A 314 11.33 -9.93 5.36
C GLY A 314 9.92 -10.44 5.00
N PHE A 315 9.81 -11.25 3.95
CA PHE A 315 8.54 -11.89 3.59
C PHE A 315 8.19 -13.02 4.56
N GLU A 316 9.14 -13.90 4.88
CA GLU A 316 8.93 -15.02 5.81
C GLU A 316 8.56 -14.52 7.21
N ALA A 317 9.27 -13.51 7.74
CA ALA A 317 8.98 -12.94 9.05
C ALA A 317 7.56 -12.33 9.14
N MET A 318 7.12 -11.62 8.10
CA MET A 318 5.74 -11.10 8.02
C MET A 318 4.73 -12.25 7.99
N PHE A 319 5.05 -13.30 7.24
CA PHE A 319 4.14 -14.41 7.03
C PHE A 319 4.02 -15.31 8.26
N GLU A 320 5.09 -15.48 9.03
CA GLU A 320 5.09 -16.19 10.31
C GLU A 320 4.13 -15.53 11.31
N GLN A 321 4.08 -14.20 11.34
CA GLN A 321 3.17 -13.44 12.21
C GLN A 321 1.70 -13.50 11.78
N ALA A 322 1.45 -13.61 10.46
CA ALA A 322 0.11 -13.53 9.89
C ALA A 322 -0.46 -14.89 9.46
N GLY A 323 0.32 -15.97 9.47
CA GLY A 323 -0.02 -17.24 8.82
C GLY A 323 -1.30 -17.92 9.32
N GLU A 324 -1.59 -17.83 10.62
CA GLU A 324 -2.81 -18.39 11.21
C GLU A 324 -4.05 -17.49 11.01
N ARG A 325 -3.88 -16.26 10.51
CA ARG A 325 -4.98 -15.34 10.25
C ARG A 325 -5.82 -15.80 9.07
N ILE A 326 -7.12 -15.53 9.12
CA ILE A 326 -8.02 -15.81 8.00
C ILE A 326 -7.76 -14.82 6.87
N PHE A 327 -7.43 -15.36 5.70
CA PHE A 327 -7.32 -14.65 4.45
C PHE A 327 -8.67 -14.05 4.04
N GLY A 328 -8.66 -12.74 3.78
CA GLY A 328 -9.83 -11.93 3.52
C GLY A 328 -9.98 -11.56 2.06
N HIS A 329 -9.08 -10.70 1.56
CA HIS A 329 -9.17 -10.17 0.21
C HIS A 329 -7.91 -10.43 -0.60
N LEU A 330 -8.11 -10.73 -1.88
CA LEU A 330 -7.06 -10.62 -2.90
C LEU A 330 -7.36 -9.42 -3.79
N SER A 331 -6.47 -8.43 -3.77
CA SER A 331 -6.45 -7.37 -4.78
C SER A 331 -5.18 -7.44 -5.61
N ALA A 332 -5.28 -7.34 -6.93
CA ALA A 332 -4.12 -7.26 -7.80
C ALA A 332 -4.43 -6.46 -9.07
N GLY A 333 -3.40 -5.97 -9.73
CA GLY A 333 -3.54 -5.20 -10.97
C GLY A 333 -2.28 -4.44 -11.32
N VAL A 334 -2.44 -3.42 -12.14
CA VAL A 334 -1.37 -2.53 -12.58
C VAL A 334 -1.51 -1.16 -11.92
N ASP A 335 -0.40 -0.59 -11.48
CA ASP A 335 -0.34 0.74 -10.90
C ASP A 335 -0.32 1.85 -11.98
N ARG A 336 -0.05 3.10 -11.57
CA ARG A 336 -0.02 4.25 -12.50
C ARG A 336 1.18 4.21 -13.45
N GLN A 337 2.16 3.36 -13.17
CA GLN A 337 3.37 3.14 -13.95
C GLN A 337 3.33 1.82 -14.72
N ASP A 338 2.14 1.21 -14.83
CA ASP A 338 1.90 -0.07 -15.50
C ASP A 338 2.68 -1.24 -14.86
N LYS A 339 2.99 -1.13 -13.57
CA LYS A 339 3.66 -2.20 -12.81
C LYS A 339 2.65 -3.01 -12.01
N ASP A 340 2.83 -4.32 -12.04
CA ASP A 340 2.05 -5.25 -11.24
C ASP A 340 2.16 -4.95 -9.74
N PHE A 341 1.04 -5.09 -9.04
CA PHE A 341 1.02 -5.13 -7.59
C PHE A 341 0.01 -6.15 -7.08
N TRP A 342 0.23 -6.58 -5.84
CA TRP A 342 -0.62 -7.49 -5.10
C TRP A 342 -0.90 -6.95 -3.71
N THR A 343 -2.12 -7.14 -3.23
CA THR A 343 -2.54 -6.87 -1.87
C THR A 343 -3.24 -8.11 -1.33
N ILE A 344 -2.85 -8.52 -0.13
CA ILE A 344 -3.54 -9.57 0.62
C ILE A 344 -4.05 -8.93 1.90
N SER A 345 -5.37 -8.81 2.03
CA SER A 345 -6.00 -8.50 3.32
C SER A 345 -6.27 -9.78 4.08
N TYR A 346 -6.13 -9.71 5.39
CA TYR A 346 -6.39 -10.79 6.30
C TYR A 346 -6.94 -10.21 7.60
N GLU A 347 -7.75 -11.03 8.29
CA GLU A 347 -8.33 -10.72 9.59
C GLU A 347 -9.29 -9.52 9.60
N ILE A 348 -10.52 -9.73 10.08
CA ILE A 348 -11.39 -8.63 10.53
C ILE A 348 -11.65 -8.89 12.00
N ARG A 349 -11.34 -7.91 12.84
CA ARG A 349 -11.73 -7.92 14.25
C ARG A 349 -12.62 -6.73 14.55
N ALA A 350 -13.73 -6.97 15.24
CA ALA A 350 -14.43 -5.91 15.93
C ALA A 350 -13.58 -5.46 17.12
N ARG A 351 -13.45 -4.15 17.30
CA ARG A 351 -12.94 -3.54 18.53
C ARG A 351 -14.06 -2.73 19.15
N PRO A 352 -14.34 -2.91 20.45
CA PRO A 352 -15.33 -2.10 21.13
C PRO A 352 -14.86 -0.64 21.19
N GLY A 353 -15.81 0.29 21.07
CA GLY A 353 -15.59 1.66 21.52
C GLY A 353 -15.34 1.67 23.03
N VAL A 354 -14.30 2.36 23.49
CA VAL A 354 -13.98 2.51 24.93
C VAL A 354 -14.24 3.93 25.36
#